data_AF-I7GAQ4-F1
#
_entry.id   AF-I7GAQ4-F1
#
_cell.length_a   1.000
_cell.length_b   1.000
_cell.length_c   1.000
_cell.angle_alpha   90.00
_cell.angle_beta   90.00
_cell.angle_gamma   90.00
#
_symmetry.space_group_name_H-M   'P 1'
#
loop_
_entity.id
_entity.type
_entity.pdbx_description
1 polymer ?
#
loop_
_entity_poly.entity_id
_entity_poly.type
_entity_poly.pdbx_seq_one_letter_code
_entity_poly.pdbx_strand_id
1 'polypeptide(L)'
;MKRFVVAGFALVVFVELAALAVPGRSMIGWATGAALAVLLVSVRLALREDPVHDARSTASEDAAELLARWQSETEILISRADSTRSQWDRHLRPRLAREFAAASGQRLVGDQSAFQATGRMLFGERLWQWVDPNNVASARDDGPGPGRAVLAEILQRLEQL
;
A
#
# COMPACT_ATOMS: atom_id res chain seq x y z
N MET A 1 -14.14 21.29 -14.76
CA MET A 1 -14.74 22.32 -13.88
C MET A 1 -15.24 23.58 -14.60
N LYS A 2 -14.38 24.45 -15.18
CA LYS A 2 -14.83 25.73 -15.83
C LYS A 2 -15.87 25.56 -16.95
N ARG A 3 -15.77 24.50 -17.75
CA ARG A 3 -16.68 24.25 -18.89
C ARG A 3 -18.12 23.90 -18.46
N PHE A 4 -18.27 23.21 -17.32
CA PHE A 4 -19.58 22.89 -16.74
C PHE A 4 -20.25 24.09 -16.11
N VAL A 5 -19.47 24.96 -15.44
CA VAL A 5 -19.98 26.23 -14.90
C VAL A 5 -20.45 27.15 -16.03
N VAL A 6 -19.67 27.25 -17.12
CA VAL A 6 -20.04 28.03 -18.30
C VAL A 6 -21.27 27.45 -18.99
N ALA A 7 -21.36 26.13 -19.13
CA ALA A 7 -22.52 25.46 -19.72
C ALA A 7 -23.79 25.62 -18.87
N GLY A 8 -23.68 25.50 -17.54
CA GLY A 8 -24.78 25.74 -16.61
C GLY A 8 -25.25 27.19 -16.61
N PHE A 9 -24.31 28.14 -16.66
CA PHE A 9 -24.65 29.56 -16.74
C PHE A 9 -25.34 29.91 -18.08
N ALA A 10 -24.81 29.40 -19.20
CA ALA A 10 -25.42 29.60 -20.52
C ALA A 10 -26.84 29.03 -20.60
N LEU A 11 -27.09 27.89 -19.91
CA LEU A 11 -28.41 27.28 -19.83
C LEU A 11 -29.42 28.17 -19.10
N VAL A 12 -29.03 28.72 -17.94
CA VAL A 12 -29.89 29.61 -17.13
C VAL A 12 -30.28 30.85 -17.93
N VAL A 13 -29.32 31.49 -18.59
CA VAL A 13 -29.54 32.67 -19.43
C VAL A 13 -30.48 32.36 -20.61
N PHE A 14 -30.35 31.17 -21.21
CA PHE A 14 -31.20 30.75 -22.32
C PHE A 14 -32.66 30.50 -21.87
N VAL A 15 -32.85 29.92 -20.68
CA VAL A 15 -34.19 29.69 -20.09
C VAL A 15 -34.87 31.01 -19.74
N GLU A 16 -34.13 31.97 -19.16
CA GLU A 16 -34.64 33.31 -18.85
C GLU A 16 -35.08 34.08 -20.12
N LEU A 17 -34.25 34.05 -21.17
CA LEU A 17 -34.58 34.67 -22.46
C LEU A 17 -35.79 34.01 -23.12
N ALA A 18 -35.94 32.69 -23.00
CA ALA A 18 -37.08 31.98 -23.53
C ALA A 18 -38.38 32.30 -22.77
N ALA A 19 -38.31 32.49 -21.45
CA ALA A 19 -39.46 32.89 -20.64
C ALA A 19 -39.96 34.31 -20.98
N LEU A 20 -39.05 35.22 -21.30
CA LEU A 20 -39.37 36.59 -21.71
C LEU A 20 -39.97 36.69 -23.12
N ALA A 21 -39.70 35.70 -23.98
CA ALA A 21 -40.13 35.70 -25.37
C ALA A 21 -41.56 35.16 -25.61
N VAL A 22 -42.35 34.88 -24.57
CA VAL A 22 -43.66 34.21 -24.70
C VAL A 22 -44.84 35.16 -24.48
N PRO A 23 -45.43 35.68 -25.58
CA PRO A 23 -46.81 36.13 -25.62
C PRO A 23 -47.64 35.20 -26.54
N GLY A 24 -48.42 34.29 -25.95
CA GLY A 24 -49.47 33.56 -26.68
C GLY A 24 -49.53 32.05 -26.44
N ARG A 25 -50.76 31.54 -26.20
CA ARG A 25 -51.10 30.17 -25.73
C ARG A 25 -50.69 29.01 -26.65
N SER A 26 -50.10 29.28 -27.82
CA SER A 26 -49.64 28.26 -28.79
C SER A 26 -48.22 27.73 -28.50
N MET A 27 -47.41 28.46 -27.72
CA MET A 27 -45.98 28.14 -27.52
C MET A 27 -45.69 27.19 -26.35
N ILE A 28 -46.72 26.74 -25.62
CA ILE A 28 -46.56 25.90 -24.43
C ILE A 28 -45.87 24.56 -24.79
N GLY A 29 -46.21 23.96 -25.94
CA GLY A 29 -45.63 22.68 -26.36
C GLY A 29 -44.12 22.76 -26.69
N TRP A 30 -43.68 23.88 -27.28
CA TRP A 30 -42.25 24.09 -27.57
C TRP A 30 -41.44 24.32 -26.30
N ALA A 31 -42.00 25.02 -25.31
CA ALA A 31 -41.36 25.22 -24.01
C ALA A 31 -41.19 23.89 -23.26
N THR A 32 -42.20 23.01 -23.27
CA THR A 32 -42.11 21.68 -22.65
C THR A 32 -41.08 20.79 -23.37
N GLY A 33 -41.05 20.83 -24.70
CA GLY A 33 -40.07 20.08 -25.49
C GLY A 33 -38.62 20.53 -25.24
N ALA A 34 -38.39 21.84 -25.14
CA ALA A 34 -37.07 22.38 -24.82
C ALA A 34 -36.60 21.97 -23.41
N ALA A 35 -37.49 22.05 -22.41
CA ALA A 35 -37.18 21.62 -21.05
C ALA A 35 -36.81 20.12 -20.98
N LEU A 36 -37.53 19.27 -21.72
CA LEU A 36 -37.25 17.84 -21.78
C LEU A 36 -35.91 17.54 -22.46
N ALA A 37 -35.59 18.23 -23.56
CA ALA A 37 -34.31 18.08 -24.25
C ALA A 37 -33.13 18.46 -23.34
N VAL A 38 -33.27 19.55 -22.57
CA VAL A 38 -32.27 19.99 -21.59
C VAL A 38 -32.07 18.95 -20.49
N LEU A 39 -33.14 18.39 -19.94
CA LEU A 39 -33.09 17.32 -18.93
C LEU A 39 -32.36 16.09 -19.47
N LEU A 40 -32.66 15.67 -20.70
CA LEU A 40 -32.04 14.50 -21.31
C LEU A 40 -30.55 14.72 -21.61
N VAL A 41 -30.16 15.91 -22.06
CA VAL A 41 -28.75 16.24 -22.31
C VAL A 41 -27.96 16.32 -21.01
N SER A 42 -28.51 16.92 -19.96
CA SER A 42 -27.86 16.99 -18.63
C SER A 42 -27.70 15.60 -18.00
N VAL A 43 -28.72 14.75 -18.06
CA VAL A 43 -28.62 13.34 -17.67
C VAL A 43 -27.55 12.62 -18.51
N ARG A 44 -27.53 12.81 -19.83
CA ARG A 44 -26.54 12.14 -20.70
C ARG A 44 -25.09 12.61 -20.47
N LEU A 45 -24.89 13.87 -20.07
CA LEU A 45 -23.58 14.38 -19.68
C LEU A 45 -23.15 13.82 -18.31
N ALA A 46 -24.08 13.77 -17.35
CA ALA A 46 -23.83 13.19 -16.03
C ALA A 46 -23.54 11.68 -16.09
N LEU A 47 -24.13 10.94 -17.04
CA LEU A 47 -23.82 9.53 -17.29
C LEU A 47 -22.54 9.31 -18.11
N ARG A 48 -22.00 10.36 -18.77
CA ARG A 48 -20.75 10.27 -19.55
C ARG A 48 -19.51 10.52 -18.71
N GLU A 49 -19.63 11.29 -17.63
CA GLU A 49 -18.65 11.27 -16.54
C GLU A 49 -18.90 9.98 -15.77
N ASP A 50 -18.04 8.98 -15.97
CA ASP A 50 -18.17 7.67 -15.32
C ASP A 50 -17.28 7.67 -14.07
N PRO A 51 -17.76 8.12 -12.89
CA PRO A 51 -16.96 8.16 -11.67
C PRO A 51 -16.46 6.78 -11.24
N VAL A 52 -17.08 5.72 -11.75
CA VAL A 52 -16.68 4.32 -11.51
C VAL A 52 -15.42 3.95 -12.29
N HIS A 53 -15.14 4.61 -13.43
CA HIS A 53 -13.92 4.39 -14.19
C HIS A 53 -12.71 5.06 -13.52
N ASP A 54 -12.86 6.31 -13.08
CA ASP A 54 -11.81 7.04 -12.35
C ASP A 54 -11.49 6.35 -11.02
N ALA A 55 -12.49 5.97 -10.22
CA ALA A 55 -12.26 5.31 -8.93
C ALA A 55 -11.60 3.92 -9.07
N ARG A 56 -11.88 3.19 -10.17
CA ARG A 56 -11.24 1.90 -10.44
C ARG A 56 -9.80 2.06 -10.94
N SER A 57 -9.52 3.12 -11.70
CA SER A 57 -8.16 3.46 -12.13
C SER A 57 -7.29 3.84 -10.94
N THR A 58 -7.78 4.70 -10.04
CA THR A 58 -7.02 5.11 -8.84
C THR A 58 -6.75 3.94 -7.90
N ALA A 59 -7.74 3.09 -7.65
CA ALA A 59 -7.55 1.91 -6.81
C ALA A 59 -6.55 0.90 -7.41
N SER A 60 -6.50 0.78 -8.74
CA SER A 60 -5.52 -0.06 -9.44
C SER A 60 -4.12 0.53 -9.39
N GLU A 61 -3.98 1.85 -9.53
CA GLU A 61 -2.68 2.55 -9.42
C GLU A 61 -2.13 2.46 -7.99
N ASP A 62 -2.98 2.66 -6.98
CA ASP A 62 -2.61 2.50 -5.56
C ASP A 62 -2.14 1.07 -5.27
N ALA A 63 -2.85 0.05 -5.77
CA ALA A 63 -2.46 -1.35 -5.59
C ALA A 63 -1.12 -1.67 -6.28
N ALA A 64 -0.90 -1.12 -7.48
CA ALA A 64 0.36 -1.29 -8.21
C ALA A 64 1.52 -0.60 -7.48
N GLU A 65 1.29 0.58 -6.90
CA GLU A 65 2.30 1.31 -6.12
C GLU A 65 2.67 0.58 -4.83
N LEU A 66 1.66 0.05 -4.11
CA LEU A 66 1.88 -0.77 -2.91
C LEU A 66 2.69 -2.03 -3.23
N LEU A 67 2.37 -2.71 -4.34
CA LEU A 67 3.11 -3.89 -4.78
C LEU A 67 4.55 -3.55 -5.16
N ALA A 68 4.77 -2.47 -5.91
CA ALA A 68 6.11 -2.02 -6.29
C ALA A 68 6.96 -1.66 -5.05
N ARG A 69 6.35 -1.00 -4.06
CA ARG A 69 6.99 -0.68 -2.79
C ARG A 69 7.37 -1.95 -2.04
N TRP A 70 6.44 -2.89 -1.87
CA TRP A 70 6.70 -4.18 -1.23
C TRP A 70 7.80 -4.97 -1.93
N GLN A 71 7.82 -4.98 -3.27
CA GLN A 71 8.88 -5.63 -4.05
C GLN A 71 10.24 -4.98 -3.80
N SER A 72 10.31 -3.64 -3.83
CA SER A 72 11.57 -2.92 -3.56
C SER A 72 12.10 -3.18 -2.14
N GLU A 73 11.22 -3.19 -1.15
CA GLU A 73 11.58 -3.49 0.24
C GLU A 73 12.07 -4.93 0.39
N THR A 74 11.40 -5.86 -0.28
CA THR A 74 11.75 -7.28 -0.28
C THR A 74 13.09 -7.52 -0.97
N GLU A 75 13.35 -6.89 -2.11
CA GLU A 75 14.64 -6.97 -2.83
C GLU A 75 15.79 -6.42 -1.96
N ILE A 76 15.55 -5.31 -1.25
CA ILE A 76 16.53 -4.76 -0.30
C ILE A 76 16.80 -5.73 0.85
N LEU A 77 15.78 -6.39 1.40
CA LEU A 77 15.95 -7.40 2.46
C LEU A 77 16.72 -8.61 1.95
N ILE A 78 16.38 -9.08 0.75
CA ILE A 78 16.99 -10.24 0.10
C ILE A 78 18.46 -9.97 -0.24
N SER A 79 18.76 -8.81 -0.84
CA SER A 79 20.13 -8.37 -1.15
C SER A 79 20.99 -8.29 0.11
N ARG A 80 20.42 -7.84 1.23
CA ARG A 80 21.12 -7.80 2.53
C ARG A 80 21.32 -9.19 3.15
N ALA A 81 20.43 -10.15 2.88
CA ALA A 81 20.59 -11.53 3.36
C ALA A 81 21.77 -12.25 2.67
N ASP A 82 22.03 -11.93 1.40
CA ASP A 82 23.19 -12.44 0.64
C ASP A 82 24.48 -11.66 0.88
N SER A 83 24.42 -10.56 1.63
CA SER A 83 25.56 -9.69 1.84
C SER A 83 26.50 -10.24 2.93
N THR A 84 27.46 -9.42 3.37
CA THR A 84 28.48 -9.85 4.34
C THR A 84 27.89 -10.06 5.73
N ARG A 85 28.60 -10.82 6.57
CA ARG A 85 28.23 -11.03 7.97
C ARG A 85 28.06 -9.70 8.74
N SER A 86 28.93 -8.72 8.49
CA SER A 86 28.80 -7.37 9.06
C SER A 86 27.47 -6.68 8.74
N GLN A 87 26.94 -6.85 7.52
CA GLN A 87 25.65 -6.29 7.11
C GLN A 87 24.45 -7.03 7.73
N TRP A 88 24.56 -8.36 7.86
CA TRP A 88 23.58 -9.17 8.58
C TRP A 88 23.43 -8.69 10.03
N ASP A 89 24.56 -8.48 10.71
CA ASP A 89 24.59 -8.09 12.13
C ASP A 89 24.04 -6.68 12.36
N ARG A 90 24.21 -5.77 11.40
CA ARG A 90 23.73 -4.40 11.50
C ARG A 90 22.23 -4.28 11.26
N HIS A 91 21.66 -5.06 10.34
CA HIS A 91 20.29 -4.84 9.84
C HIS A 91 19.33 -6.00 10.10
N LEU A 92 19.76 -7.25 9.97
CA LEU A 92 18.88 -8.42 10.04
C LEU A 92 18.81 -8.99 11.46
N ARG A 93 19.94 -9.19 12.12
CA ARG A 93 20.01 -9.75 13.48
C ARG A 93 19.16 -8.97 14.51
N PRO A 94 19.20 -7.62 14.57
CA PRO A 94 18.37 -6.89 15.54
C PRO A 94 16.87 -7.00 15.22
N ARG A 95 16.50 -7.20 13.96
CA ARG A 95 15.11 -7.41 13.56
C ARG A 95 14.65 -8.81 13.98
N LEU A 96 15.41 -9.85 13.63
CA LEU A 96 15.11 -11.24 13.99
C LEU A 96 15.02 -11.45 15.50
N ALA A 97 15.93 -10.86 16.28
CA ALA A 97 15.89 -10.95 17.74
C ALA A 97 14.62 -10.30 18.33
N ARG A 98 14.14 -9.19 17.75
CA ARG A 98 12.89 -8.53 18.16
C ARG A 98 11.66 -9.35 17.80
N GLU A 99 11.60 -9.89 16.57
CA GLU A 99 10.51 -10.78 16.14
C GLU A 99 10.45 -12.05 16.99
N PHE A 100 11.60 -12.67 17.26
CA PHE A 100 11.67 -13.83 18.16
C PHE A 100 11.22 -13.48 19.58
N ALA A 101 11.64 -12.34 20.14
CA ALA A 101 11.18 -11.90 21.45
C ALA A 101 9.66 -11.64 21.48
N ALA A 102 9.09 -11.11 20.39
CA ALA A 102 7.66 -10.89 20.26
C ALA A 102 6.89 -12.21 20.15
N ALA A 103 7.35 -13.16 19.34
CA ALA A 103 6.71 -14.45 19.11
C ALA A 103 6.83 -15.40 20.33
N SER A 104 8.00 -15.47 20.96
CA SER A 104 8.23 -16.35 22.12
C SER A 104 7.66 -15.80 23.44
N GLY A 105 7.26 -14.52 23.48
CA GLY A 105 6.86 -13.83 24.72
C GLY A 105 8.01 -13.60 25.72
N GLN A 106 9.23 -14.05 25.39
CA GLN A 106 10.39 -13.98 26.27
C GLN A 106 11.12 -12.63 26.10
N ARG A 107 11.30 -11.88 27.20
CA ARG A 107 11.99 -10.58 27.15
C ARG A 107 13.50 -10.74 27.24
N LEU A 108 14.20 -10.12 26.29
CA LEU A 108 15.67 -10.07 26.24
C LEU A 108 16.31 -9.43 27.49
N VAL A 109 15.65 -8.43 28.10
CA VAL A 109 16.20 -7.62 29.21
C VAL A 109 15.97 -8.26 30.60
N GLY A 110 15.22 -9.36 30.69
CA GLY A 110 14.86 -9.98 31.97
C GLY A 110 15.65 -11.24 32.30
N ASP A 111 15.61 -12.23 31.41
CA ASP A 111 16.28 -13.52 31.62
C ASP A 111 16.98 -13.94 30.32
N GLN A 112 18.21 -13.43 30.16
CA GLN A 112 19.04 -13.73 29.01
C GLN A 112 19.32 -15.23 28.90
N SER A 113 19.42 -15.95 30.02
CA SER A 113 19.69 -17.39 30.02
C SER A 113 18.51 -18.20 29.47
N ALA A 114 17.29 -17.87 29.90
CA ALA A 114 16.08 -18.47 29.37
C ALA A 114 15.87 -18.10 27.90
N PHE A 115 16.12 -16.85 27.51
CA PHE A 115 16.03 -16.42 26.12
C PHE A 115 16.98 -17.22 25.20
N GLN A 116 18.22 -17.42 25.64
CA GLN A 116 19.23 -18.21 24.94
C GLN A 116 18.89 -19.70 24.87
N ALA A 117 18.32 -20.25 25.95
CA ALA A 117 17.92 -21.65 26.01
C ALA A 117 16.72 -21.93 25.07
N THR A 118 15.69 -21.08 25.11
CA THR A 118 14.53 -21.17 24.22
C THR A 118 14.92 -20.99 22.76
N GLY A 119 15.82 -20.03 22.48
CA GLY A 119 16.37 -19.82 21.15
C GLY A 119 17.09 -21.05 20.59
N ARG A 120 17.99 -21.66 21.38
CA ARG A 120 18.67 -22.90 20.99
C ARG A 120 17.72 -24.08 20.84
N MET A 121 16.67 -24.16 21.66
CA MET A 121 15.66 -25.22 21.55
C MET A 121 14.84 -25.13 20.25
N LEU A 122 14.48 -23.91 19.82
CA LEU A 122 13.67 -23.69 18.63
C LEU A 122 14.48 -23.75 17.32
N PHE A 123 15.61 -23.07 17.29
CA PHE A 123 16.41 -22.90 16.08
C PHE A 123 17.54 -23.93 15.97
N GLY A 124 17.99 -24.50 17.09
CA GLY A 124 19.23 -25.29 17.16
C GLY A 124 20.48 -24.41 17.07
N GLU A 125 21.64 -24.97 17.42
CA GLU A 125 22.91 -24.23 17.49
C GLU A 125 23.32 -23.57 16.17
N ARG A 126 23.00 -24.20 15.03
CA ARG A 126 23.42 -23.73 13.70
C ARG A 126 22.70 -22.47 13.25
N LEU A 127 21.39 -22.35 13.53
CA LEU A 127 20.59 -21.19 13.15
C LEU A 127 20.63 -20.12 14.23
N TRP A 128 20.70 -20.54 15.50
CA TRP A 128 20.68 -19.63 16.64
C TRP A 128 21.83 -18.62 16.61
N GLN A 129 23.02 -19.02 16.16
CA GLN A 129 24.17 -18.12 16.03
C GLN A 129 23.89 -16.85 15.20
N TRP A 130 22.92 -16.90 14.27
CA TRP A 130 22.55 -15.80 13.38
C TRP A 130 21.40 -14.94 13.92
N VAL A 131 20.66 -15.45 14.91
CA VAL A 131 19.56 -14.75 15.59
C VAL A 131 20.02 -14.12 16.90
N ASP A 132 20.96 -14.76 17.60
CA ASP A 132 21.46 -14.35 18.91
C ASP A 132 21.95 -12.89 18.88
N PRO A 133 21.34 -11.96 19.64
CA PRO A 133 21.78 -10.57 19.67
C PRO A 133 23.20 -10.36 20.22
N ASN A 134 23.77 -11.35 20.93
CA ASN A 134 25.10 -11.23 21.55
C ASN A 134 26.23 -11.74 20.65
N ASN A 135 25.93 -12.53 19.61
CA ASN A 135 26.95 -13.13 18.73
C ASN A 135 27.36 -12.21 17.56
N VAL A 136 27.62 -10.93 17.86
CA VAL A 136 27.94 -9.89 16.85
C VAL A 136 29.40 -10.00 16.42
N ALA A 137 29.65 -10.09 15.12
CA ALA A 137 30.98 -10.05 14.56
C ALA A 137 31.56 -8.63 14.65
N SER A 138 32.89 -8.54 14.78
CA SER A 138 33.57 -7.24 14.74
C SER A 138 33.33 -6.58 13.38
N ALA A 139 33.23 -5.25 13.33
CA ALA A 139 32.84 -4.48 12.13
C ALA A 139 33.72 -4.69 10.87
N ARG A 140 34.84 -5.41 10.99
CA ARG A 140 35.76 -5.82 9.91
C ARG A 140 35.61 -7.28 9.46
N ASP A 141 34.64 -8.03 10.01
CA ASP A 141 34.34 -9.38 9.55
C ASP A 141 33.47 -9.33 8.29
N ASP A 142 34.15 -9.15 7.16
CA ASP A 142 33.56 -9.21 5.82
C ASP A 142 33.41 -10.66 5.31
N GLY A 143 33.47 -11.64 6.22
CA GLY A 143 33.18 -13.02 5.90
C GLY A 143 31.80 -13.20 5.25
N PRO A 144 31.61 -14.31 4.52
CA PRO A 144 30.34 -14.60 3.86
C PRO A 144 29.21 -14.62 4.90
N GLY A 145 28.13 -13.92 4.59
CA GLY A 145 26.91 -14.00 5.38
C GLY A 145 26.28 -15.39 5.34
N PRO A 146 25.27 -15.65 6.18
CA PRO A 146 24.59 -16.94 6.23
C PRO A 146 23.83 -17.30 4.95
N GLY A 147 23.54 -16.31 4.10
CA GLY A 147 22.83 -16.46 2.83
C GLY A 147 21.32 -16.59 2.99
N ARG A 148 20.61 -16.49 1.86
CA ARG A 148 19.13 -16.55 1.80
C ARG A 148 18.53 -17.82 2.40
N ALA A 149 19.15 -18.98 2.20
CA ALA A 149 18.60 -20.26 2.66
C ALA A 149 18.46 -20.30 4.19
N VAL A 150 19.46 -19.78 4.90
CA VAL A 150 19.43 -19.71 6.37
C VAL A 150 18.40 -18.71 6.85
N LEU A 151 18.26 -17.54 6.19
CA LEU A 151 17.21 -16.58 6.52
C LEU A 151 15.82 -17.20 6.36
N ALA A 152 15.57 -17.88 5.24
CA ALA A 152 14.30 -18.53 4.97
C ALA A 152 13.97 -19.58 6.04
N GLU A 153 14.95 -20.39 6.46
CA GLU A 153 14.73 -21.40 7.51
C GLU A 153 14.43 -20.76 8.87
N ILE A 154 15.09 -19.67 9.24
CA ILE A 154 14.80 -18.93 10.47
C ILE A 154 13.38 -18.36 10.45
N LEU A 155 12.98 -17.73 9.35
CA LEU A 155 11.65 -17.13 9.21
C LEU A 155 10.56 -18.21 9.24
N GLN A 156 10.77 -19.34 8.56
CA GLN A 156 9.83 -20.46 8.57
C GLN A 156 9.59 -21.00 9.99
N ARG A 157 10.64 -21.10 10.82
CA ARG A 157 10.50 -21.55 12.21
C ARG A 157 9.83 -20.50 13.10
N LEU A 158 10.07 -19.22 12.84
CA LEU A 158 9.38 -18.13 13.53
C LEU A 158 7.88 -18.11 13.22
N GLU A 159 7.47 -18.46 12.00
CA GLU A 159 6.06 -18.55 11.61
C GLU A 159 5.34 -19.77 12.21
N GLN A 160 6.08 -20.81 12.59
CA GLN A 160 5.55 -22.04 13.19
C GLN A 160 5.37 -21.97 14.72
N LEU A 161 5.79 -20.86 15.34
CA LEU A 161 5.58 -20.57 16.76
C LEU A 161 4.17 -20.02 17.02
#